data_AF-A0A0A9YEW7-F1
#
_entry.id   AF-A0A0A9YEW7-F1
#
_cell.length_a   1.000
_cell.length_b   1.000
_cell.length_c   1.000
_cell.angle_alpha   90.00
_cell.angle_beta   90.00
_cell.angle_gamma   90.00
#
_symmetry.space_group_name_H-M   'P 1'
#
loop_
_entity.id
_entity.type
_entity.pdbx_description
1 polymer ?
#
loop_
_entity_poly.entity_id
_entity_poly.type
_entity_poly.pdbx_seq_one_letter_code
_entity_poly.pdbx_strand_id
1 'polypeptide(L)'
;DVQTLNVPENQGSPKETSIDTVSSHFAGRLSYFLSSWLEITDNDVILGWVRGYRIPFAHQPVQPCTPNDRAWSLTDSKLIEIEINKLLFLGAIEKCTHVAKQFI
;
A
#
# COMPACT_ATOMS: atom_id res chain seq x y z
N ASP A 1 4.60 56.65 22.98
CA ASP A 1 4.60 56.10 21.61
C ASP A 1 5.47 54.86 21.51
N VAL A 2 4.85 53.68 21.58
CA VAL A 2 5.46 52.41 21.17
C VAL A 2 4.43 51.73 20.28
N GLN A 3 4.65 51.79 18.96
CA GLN A 3 3.81 51.12 17.97
C GLN A 3 4.20 49.64 17.92
N THR A 4 3.28 48.77 18.32
CA THR A 4 3.34 47.33 18.06
C THR A 4 3.02 47.06 16.60
N LEU A 5 3.97 46.46 15.88
CA LEU A 5 3.80 45.96 14.52
C LEU A 5 2.88 44.75 14.53
N ASN A 6 1.70 44.88 13.92
CA ASN A 6 0.77 43.79 13.68
C ASN A 6 1.28 42.94 12.50
N VAL A 7 1.68 41.70 12.77
CA VAL A 7 1.92 40.68 11.74
C VAL A 7 0.61 39.87 11.60
N PRO A 8 -0.03 39.80 10.43
CA PRO A 8 -1.20 38.94 10.27
C PRO A 8 -0.76 37.47 10.21
N GLU A 9 -1.22 36.68 11.18
CA GLU A 9 -1.12 35.23 11.17
C GLU A 9 -1.86 34.68 9.94
N ASN A 10 -1.11 34.15 8.98
CA ASN A 10 -1.63 33.44 7.83
C ASN A 10 -2.16 32.08 8.28
N GLN A 11 -3.44 32.01 8.66
CA GLN A 11 -4.15 30.75 8.90
C GLN A 11 -4.48 30.04 7.59
N GLY A 12 -3.44 29.57 6.90
CA GLY A 12 -3.57 28.57 5.85
C GLY A 12 -3.55 27.19 6.48
N SER A 13 -4.71 26.69 6.94
CA SER A 13 -4.86 25.26 7.23
C SER A 13 -4.53 24.48 5.95
N PRO A 14 -3.66 23.45 5.98
CA PRO A 14 -3.46 22.59 4.83
C PRO A 14 -4.81 21.95 4.50
N LYS A 15 -5.41 22.37 3.39
CA LYS A 15 -6.59 21.69 2.87
C LYS A 15 -6.13 20.29 2.46
N GLU A 16 -6.37 19.31 3.32
CA GLU A 16 -6.37 17.91 2.92
C GLU A 16 -7.26 17.81 1.69
N THR A 17 -6.66 17.42 0.58
CA THR A 17 -7.35 17.32 -0.69
C THR A 17 -8.30 16.14 -0.56
N SER A 18 -9.56 16.41 -0.26
CA SER A 18 -10.64 15.42 -0.33
C SER A 18 -10.69 14.91 -1.76
N ILE A 19 -10.25 13.66 -1.94
CA ILE A 19 -10.31 12.98 -3.23
C ILE A 19 -11.78 12.63 -3.48
N ASP A 20 -12.51 13.58 -4.04
CA ASP A 20 -13.90 13.38 -4.41
C ASP A 20 -13.96 12.40 -5.59
N THR A 21 -14.39 11.18 -5.28
CA THR A 21 -14.67 10.06 -6.20
C THR A 21 -13.47 9.54 -7.02
N VAL A 22 -12.67 8.65 -6.41
CA VAL A 22 -11.79 7.75 -7.16
C VAL A 22 -12.63 6.78 -7.98
N SER A 23 -12.78 7.08 -9.27
CA SER A 23 -13.29 6.13 -10.25
C SER A 23 -12.35 4.92 -10.31
N SER A 24 -12.86 3.77 -9.87
CA SER A 24 -12.19 2.47 -9.72
C SER A 24 -11.07 2.40 -8.67
N HIS A 25 -11.41 1.84 -7.49
CA HIS A 25 -10.52 1.66 -6.34
C HIS A 25 -9.56 0.47 -6.51
N PHE A 26 -8.85 0.40 -7.63
CA PHE A 26 -7.85 -0.65 -7.84
C PHE A 26 -6.54 -0.28 -7.14
N ALA A 27 -6.19 -1.04 -6.11
CA ALA A 27 -4.90 -0.94 -5.41
C ALA A 27 -3.74 -1.53 -6.22
N GLY A 28 -2.49 -1.29 -5.80
CA GLY A 28 -1.32 -2.00 -6.33
C GLY A 28 -0.86 -1.63 -7.74
N ARG A 29 -1.40 -0.59 -8.36
CA ARG A 29 -1.10 -0.22 -9.76
C ARG A 29 0.11 0.70 -9.96
N LEU A 30 0.95 0.88 -8.95
CA LEU A 30 1.99 1.91 -8.98
C LEU A 30 2.96 1.76 -10.17
N SER A 31 3.31 0.51 -10.51
CA SER A 31 4.19 0.17 -11.62
C SER A 31 3.63 0.51 -13.00
N TYR A 32 2.30 0.57 -13.18
CA TYR A 32 1.67 1.01 -14.42
C TYR A 32 1.91 2.49 -14.72
N PHE A 33 2.22 3.29 -13.70
CA PHE A 33 2.45 4.73 -13.83
C PHE A 33 3.94 5.08 -13.83
N LEU A 34 4.83 4.12 -14.07
CA LEU A 34 6.28 4.34 -14.06
C LEU A 34 6.71 5.48 -14.99
N SER A 35 6.08 5.63 -16.15
CA SER A 35 6.37 6.73 -17.09
C SER A 35 6.14 8.10 -16.45
N SER A 36 5.02 8.27 -15.72
CA SER A 36 4.73 9.50 -15.01
C SER A 36 5.69 9.72 -13.83
N TRP A 37 6.10 8.65 -13.14
CA TRP A 37 7.09 8.76 -12.08
C TRP A 37 8.48 9.18 -12.56
N LEU A 38 8.87 8.79 -13.78
CA LEU A 38 10.12 9.22 -14.41
C LEU A 38 10.15 10.73 -14.72
N GLU A 39 8.99 11.37 -14.84
CA GLU A 39 8.91 12.84 -15.02
C GLU A 39 9.04 13.59 -13.68
N ILE A 40 8.77 12.92 -12.56
CA ILE A 40 8.78 13.50 -11.21
C ILE A 40 10.15 13.36 -10.54
N THR A 41 10.84 12.23 -10.75
CA THR A 41 12.11 11.95 -10.11
C THR A 41 13.01 11.06 -10.95
N ASP A 42 14.30 11.28 -10.82
CA ASP A 42 15.40 10.47 -11.33
C ASP A 42 16.04 9.57 -10.26
N ASN A 43 15.49 9.55 -9.03
CA ASN A 43 16.03 8.76 -7.94
C ASN A 43 15.75 7.26 -8.15
N ASP A 44 16.83 6.50 -8.37
CA ASP A 44 16.76 5.05 -8.62
C ASP A 44 16.09 4.24 -7.51
N VAL A 45 16.19 4.68 -6.25
CA VAL A 45 15.55 3.99 -5.12
C VAL A 45 14.04 4.12 -5.22
N ILE A 46 13.54 5.33 -5.45
CA ILE A 46 12.10 5.61 -5.58
C ILE A 46 11.55 4.88 -6.81
N LEU A 47 12.23 4.99 -7.96
CA LEU A 47 11.85 4.32 -9.19
C LEU A 47 11.91 2.78 -9.04
N GLY A 48 12.84 2.27 -8.25
CA GLY A 48 12.90 0.87 -7.85
C GLY A 48 11.63 0.44 -7.13
N TRP A 49 11.16 1.22 -6.15
CA TRP A 49 9.92 0.93 -5.41
C TRP A 49 8.68 0.97 -6.31
N VAL A 50 8.60 1.94 -7.22
CA VAL A 50 7.51 2.07 -8.21
C VAL A 50 7.45 0.85 -9.12
N ARG A 51 8.60 0.36 -9.61
CA ARG A 51 8.68 -0.85 -10.45
C ARG A 51 8.25 -2.11 -9.69
N GLY A 52 8.52 -2.15 -8.39
CA GLY A 52 8.17 -3.26 -7.52
C GLY A 52 9.22 -3.42 -6.43
N TYR A 53 8.76 -3.65 -5.20
CA TYR A 53 9.65 -3.82 -4.05
C TYR A 53 9.91 -5.29 -3.75
N ARG A 54 11.17 -5.68 -3.66
CA ARG A 54 11.58 -6.98 -3.12
C ARG A 54 11.90 -6.81 -1.65
N ILE A 55 11.22 -7.58 -0.79
CA ILE A 55 11.50 -7.59 0.64
C ILE A 55 12.90 -8.21 0.84
N PRO A 56 13.87 -7.45 1.37
CA PRO A 56 15.21 -8.00 1.59
C PRO A 56 15.18 -8.95 2.79
N PHE A 57 15.66 -10.17 2.58
CA PHE A 57 15.92 -11.12 3.67
C PHE A 57 17.38 -11.02 4.09
N ALA A 58 17.64 -10.91 5.40
CA ALA A 58 19.02 -10.91 5.93
C ALA A 58 19.71 -12.28 5.78
N HIS A 59 18.91 -13.35 5.79
CA HIS A 59 19.33 -14.74 5.61
C HIS A 59 18.27 -15.48 4.78
N GLN A 60 18.61 -16.62 4.18
CA GLN A 60 17.66 -17.42 3.43
C GLN A 60 16.46 -17.82 4.33
N PRO A 61 15.21 -17.51 3.93
CA PRO A 61 14.05 -17.88 4.73
C PRO A 61 13.86 -19.40 4.72
N VAL A 62 13.63 -19.97 5.91
CA VAL A 62 13.35 -21.40 6.09
C VAL A 62 12.04 -21.55 6.85
N GLN A 63 11.09 -22.28 6.27
CA GLN A 63 9.85 -22.68 6.93
C GLN A 63 9.95 -24.16 7.32
N PRO A 64 10.30 -24.50 8.58
CA PRO A 64 10.58 -25.88 8.98
C PRO A 64 9.33 -26.77 9.01
N CYS A 65 8.16 -26.16 9.20
CA CYS A 65 6.87 -26.83 9.21
C CYS A 65 5.78 -25.92 8.66
N THR A 66 4.70 -26.50 8.15
CA THR A 66 3.49 -25.74 7.79
C THR A 66 2.92 -25.06 9.05
N PRO A 67 2.59 -23.76 9.03
CA PRO A 67 1.90 -23.10 10.12
C PRO A 67 0.58 -23.80 10.45
N ASN A 68 0.22 -23.87 11.73
CA ASN A 68 -1.08 -24.38 12.13
C ASN A 68 -2.17 -23.36 11.80
N ASP A 69 -3.24 -23.83 11.17
CA ASP A 69 -4.41 -23.01 10.97
C ASP A 69 -5.12 -22.74 12.30
N ARG A 70 -5.59 -21.50 12.47
CA ARG A 70 -6.45 -21.16 13.60
C ARG A 70 -7.85 -21.75 13.37
N ALA A 71 -8.43 -22.33 14.41
CA ALA A 71 -9.85 -22.66 14.42
C ALA A 71 -10.68 -21.37 14.56
N TRP A 72 -11.43 -21.03 13.51
CA TRP A 72 -12.32 -19.86 13.49
C TRP A 72 -13.75 -20.27 13.87
N SER A 73 -14.46 -19.39 14.57
CA SER A 73 -15.91 -19.57 14.75
C SER A 73 -16.64 -19.44 13.41
N LEU A 74 -17.88 -19.94 13.32
CA LEU A 74 -18.70 -19.77 12.12
C LEU A 74 -18.95 -18.29 11.79
N THR A 75 -19.07 -17.44 12.81
CA THR A 75 -19.26 -16.01 12.64
C THR A 75 -17.98 -15.35 12.10
N ASP A 76 -16.82 -15.66 12.70
CA ASP A 76 -15.55 -15.08 12.26
C ASP A 76 -15.22 -15.50 10.82
N SER A 77 -15.47 -16.77 10.47
CA SER A 77 -15.22 -17.28 9.12
C SER A 77 -16.00 -16.49 8.06
N LYS A 78 -17.26 -16.16 8.34
CA LYS A 78 -18.09 -15.34 7.43
C LYS A 78 -17.55 -13.91 7.30
N LEU A 79 -17.12 -13.30 8.40
CA LEU A 79 -16.55 -11.95 8.39
C LEU A 79 -15.24 -11.91 7.60
N ILE A 80 -14.38 -12.91 7.80
CA ILE A 80 -13.12 -13.07 7.06
C ILE A 80 -13.40 -13.20 5.56
N GLU A 81 -14.37 -14.03 5.18
CA GLU A 81 -14.72 -14.22 3.77
C GLU A 81 -15.26 -12.95 3.12
N ILE A 82 -16.09 -12.17 3.83
CA ILE A 82 -16.56 -10.86 3.37
C ILE A 82 -15.37 -9.93 3.08
N GLU A 83 -14.41 -9.85 4.00
CA GLU A 83 -13.26 -8.94 3.83
C GLU A 83 -12.31 -9.44 2.73
N ILE A 84 -12.09 -10.75 2.60
CA ILE A 84 -11.32 -11.33 1.48
C ILE A 84 -11.96 -10.94 0.14
N ASN A 85 -13.27 -11.08 0.00
CA ASN A 85 -13.98 -10.72 -1.24
C ASN A 85 -13.88 -9.23 -1.54
N LYS A 86 -13.94 -8.38 -0.52
CA LYS A 86 -13.73 -6.94 -0.67
C LYS A 86 -12.31 -6.63 -1.15
N LEU A 87 -11.29 -7.25 -0.58
CA LEU A 87 -9.89 -7.05 -1.00
C LEU A 87 -9.62 -7.57 -2.41
N LEU A 88 -10.22 -8.69 -2.80
CA LEU A 88 -10.19 -9.21 -4.17
C LEU A 88 -10.86 -8.24 -5.15
N PHE A 89 -12.03 -7.69 -4.79
CA PHE A 89 -12.76 -6.72 -5.59
C PHE A 89 -11.94 -5.43 -5.80
N LEU A 90 -11.22 -4.98 -4.77
CA LEU A 90 -10.30 -3.84 -4.84
C LEU A 90 -9.01 -4.13 -5.63
N GLY A 91 -8.77 -5.39 -6.04
CA GLY A 91 -7.50 -5.80 -6.66
C GLY A 91 -6.30 -5.66 -5.71
N ALA A 92 -6.54 -5.58 -4.40
CA ALA A 92 -5.48 -5.46 -3.40
C ALA A 92 -4.78 -6.80 -3.12
N ILE A 93 -5.52 -7.91 -3.29
CA ILE A 93 -5.00 -9.27 -3.22
C ILE A 93 -5.47 -10.05 -4.45
N GLU A 94 -4.79 -11.15 -4.74
CA GLU A 94 -5.18 -12.10 -5.78
C GLU A 94 -4.98 -13.54 -5.29
N LYS A 95 -5.63 -14.49 -5.96
CA LYS A 95 -5.36 -15.90 -5.72
C LYS A 95 -3.97 -16.22 -6.28
N CYS A 96 -3.06 -16.58 -5.39
CA CYS A 96 -1.74 -17.08 -5.77
C CYS A 96 -1.65 -18.59 -5.57
N THR A 97 -0.74 -19.22 -6.30
CA THR A 97 -0.36 -20.61 -6.08
C THR A 97 1.09 -20.64 -5.65
N HIS A 98 1.46 -21.64 -4.86
CA HIS A 98 2.86 -21.82 -4.47
C HIS A 98 3.71 -22.06 -5.71
N VAL A 99 4.70 -21.20 -5.93
CA VAL A 99 5.74 -21.37 -6.94
C VAL A 99 7.05 -21.72 -6.25
N ALA A 100 7.72 -22.77 -6.74
CA ALA A 100 9.03 -23.15 -6.22
C ALA A 100 10.00 -21.96 -6.30
N LYS A 101 10.69 -21.68 -5.19
CA LYS A 101 11.61 -20.53 -5.05
C LYS A 101 10.96 -19.14 -5.15
N GLN A 102 9.64 -19.00 -4.97
CA GLN A 102 8.99 -17.66 -5.00
C GLN A 102 9.50 -16.68 -3.91
N PHE A 103 10.17 -17.19 -2.89
CA PHE A 103 10.76 -16.40 -1.80
C PHE A 103 12.29 -16.56 -1.69
N ILE A 104 12.94 -17.22 -2.67
CA ILE A 104 14.37 -17.57 -2.66
C ILE A 104 15.02 -17.26 -4.01
#